data_AF-A0A7X7LFL9-F1
#
_entry.id   AF-A0A7X7LFL9-F1
#
_cell.length_a   1.000
_cell.length_b   1.000
_cell.length_c   1.000
_cell.angle_alpha   90.00
_cell.angle_beta   90.00
_cell.angle_gamma   90.00
#
_symmetry.space_group_name_H-M   'P 1'
#
loop_
_entity.id
_entity.type
_entity.pdbx_description
1 polymer ?
#
loop_
_entity_poly.entity_id
_entity_poly.type
_entity_poly.pdbx_seq_one_letter_code
_entity_poly.pdbx_strand_id
1 'polypeptide(L)'
;MNCYYEIWVDVIDKAKNTNNGKSSKDKMITLLVAFSIAQGFNLVTIYFIISYFIRFNPLIGFDIFPGKYLDIALSGFISFYLPFFVINYFLIFYKKKYERLLDKRKLNSGGKAFVFYFFGSGIIFFLTIFLGKLL
;
A
#
# COMPACT_ATOMS: atom_id res chain seq x y z
N MET A 1 10.53 14.74 -10.36
CA MET A 1 10.53 13.26 -10.38
C MET A 1 9.11 12.83 -10.75
N ASN A 2 8.79 11.53 -10.86
CA ASN A 2 7.37 11.12 -10.93
C ASN A 2 6.76 11.25 -9.52
N CYS A 3 5.50 11.68 -9.41
CA CYS A 3 4.74 11.84 -8.17
C CYS A 3 4.87 10.62 -7.23
N TYR A 4 4.84 9.40 -7.78
CA TYR A 4 5.07 8.18 -6.99
C TYR A 4 6.39 8.19 -6.20
N TYR A 5 7.51 8.53 -6.86
CA TYR A 5 8.82 8.57 -6.20
C TYR A 5 8.92 9.76 -5.23
N GLU A 6 8.23 10.86 -5.52
CA GLU A 6 8.22 12.04 -4.64
C GLU A 6 7.55 11.75 -3.30
N ILE A 7 6.41 11.05 -3.30
CA ILE A 7 5.73 10.62 -2.06
C ILE A 7 6.63 9.68 -1.26
N TRP A 8 7.29 8.73 -1.92
CA TRP A 8 8.23 7.81 -1.27
C TRP A 8 9.42 8.51 -0.63
N VAL A 9 10.07 9.40 -1.38
CA VAL A 9 11.20 10.18 -0.91
C VAL A 9 10.81 11.04 0.30
N ASP A 10 9.67 11.72 0.23
CA ASP A 10 9.14 12.57 1.29
C ASP A 10 8.91 11.80 2.60
N VAL A 11 8.30 10.61 2.51
CA VAL A 11 7.99 9.81 3.69
C VAL A 11 9.22 9.11 4.28
N ILE A 12 10.15 8.67 3.43
CA ILE A 12 11.40 8.04 3.87
C ILE A 12 12.29 9.05 4.57
N ASP A 13 12.43 10.26 4.02
CA ASP A 13 13.21 11.34 4.63
C ASP A 13 12.70 11.65 6.04
N LYS A 14 11.39 11.86 6.18
CA LYS A 14 10.75 12.08 7.49
C LYS A 14 10.95 10.90 8.45
N ALA A 15 10.84 9.67 7.96
CA ALA A 15 11.04 8.49 8.80
C ALA A 15 12.50 8.32 9.28
N LYS A 16 13.49 8.75 8.49
CA LYS A 16 14.90 8.81 8.90
C LYS A 16 15.13 9.89 9.95
N ASN A 17 14.49 11.05 9.81
CA ASN A 17 14.70 12.20 10.69
C ASN A 17 13.89 12.14 12.00
N THR A 18 12.88 11.28 12.10
CA THR A 18 12.06 11.13 13.32
C THR A 18 12.75 10.22 14.34
N ASN A 19 13.04 10.71 15.54
CA ASN A 19 13.82 10.00 16.56
C ASN A 19 12.92 9.35 17.65
N ASN A 20 12.25 8.25 17.32
CA ASN A 20 11.29 7.56 18.21
C ASN A 20 11.77 6.19 18.73
N GLY A 21 13.07 6.00 18.98
CA GLY A 21 13.62 4.76 19.57
C GLY A 21 13.59 3.49 18.69
N LYS A 22 12.86 3.48 17.56
CA LYS A 22 12.87 2.38 16.57
C LYS A 22 14.02 2.50 15.57
N SER A 23 14.58 1.35 15.16
CA SER A 23 15.59 1.26 14.10
C SER A 23 15.07 1.87 12.80
N SER A 24 15.97 2.50 12.04
CA SER A 24 15.65 3.06 10.72
C SER A 24 15.09 1.99 9.76
N LYS A 25 15.58 0.75 9.86
CA LYS A 25 15.10 -0.39 9.05
C LYS A 25 13.65 -0.74 9.36
N ASP A 26 13.26 -0.79 10.63
CA ASP A 26 11.89 -1.15 11.03
C ASP A 26 10.89 -0.12 10.52
N LYS A 27 11.24 1.17 10.58
CA LYS A 27 10.41 2.25 10.02
C LYS A 27 10.25 2.11 8.51
N MET A 28 11.33 1.79 7.80
CA MET A 28 11.28 1.56 6.35
C MET A 28 10.38 0.38 5.98
N ILE A 29 10.46 -0.72 6.73
CA ILE A 29 9.59 -1.89 6.55
C ILE A 29 8.13 -1.51 6.82
N THR A 30 7.85 -0.80 7.92
CA THR A 30 6.50 -0.33 8.23
C THR A 30 5.94 0.57 7.12
N LEU A 31 6.75 1.46 6.55
CA LEU A 31 6.34 2.29 5.41
C LEU A 31 6.06 1.45 4.16
N LEU A 32 6.92 0.49 3.84
CA LEU A 32 6.72 -0.47 2.75
C LEU A 32 5.37 -1.19 2.89
N VAL A 33 5.08 -1.69 4.10
CA VAL A 33 3.83 -2.37 4.41
C VAL A 33 2.64 -1.41 4.25
N ALA A 34 2.67 -0.26 4.93
CA ALA A 34 1.56 0.69 4.92
C ALA A 34 1.22 1.19 3.51
N PHE A 35 2.23 1.48 2.68
CA PHE A 35 2.02 1.92 1.31
C PHE A 35 1.37 0.84 0.44
N SER A 36 1.81 -0.39 0.62
CA SER A 36 1.28 -1.54 -0.11
C SER A 36 -0.14 -1.88 0.34
N ILE A 37 -0.49 -1.67 1.62
CA ILE A 37 -1.88 -1.77 2.12
C ILE A 37 -2.76 -0.72 1.45
N ALA A 38 -2.34 0.54 1.41
CA ALA A 38 -3.12 1.60 0.77
C ALA A 38 -3.37 1.34 -0.72
N GLN A 39 -2.36 0.86 -1.44
CA GLN A 39 -2.53 0.44 -2.83
C GLN A 39 -3.45 -0.77 -2.97
N GLY A 40 -3.36 -1.74 -2.06
CA GLY A 40 -4.28 -2.86 -1.98
C GLY A 40 -5.73 -2.41 -1.77
N PHE A 41 -5.99 -1.48 -0.86
CA PHE A 41 -7.32 -0.88 -0.67
C PHE A 41 -7.84 -0.24 -1.96
N ASN A 42 -7.01 0.52 -2.67
CA ASN A 42 -7.40 1.12 -3.94
C ASN A 42 -7.74 0.06 -4.99
N LEU A 43 -6.97 -1.02 -5.08
CA LEU A 43 -7.25 -2.11 -6.02
C LEU A 43 -8.54 -2.86 -5.66
N VAL A 44 -8.79 -3.13 -4.38
CA VAL A 44 -10.05 -3.75 -3.95
C VAL A 44 -11.24 -2.83 -4.24
N THR A 45 -11.11 -1.52 -4.01
CA THR A 45 -12.14 -0.53 -4.36
C THR A 45 -12.46 -0.57 -5.85
N ILE A 46 -11.44 -0.50 -6.70
CA ILE A 46 -11.61 -0.57 -8.16
C ILE A 46 -12.29 -1.88 -8.55
N TYR A 47 -11.83 -3.00 -7.99
CA TYR A 47 -12.43 -4.29 -8.23
C TYR A 47 -13.91 -4.32 -7.83
N PHE A 48 -14.25 -3.80 -6.65
CA PHE A 48 -15.63 -3.75 -6.17
C PHE A 48 -16.52 -2.95 -7.12
N ILE A 49 -16.07 -1.78 -7.57
CA ILE A 49 -16.79 -0.95 -8.54
C ILE A 49 -16.97 -1.70 -9.87
N ILE A 50 -15.93 -2.33 -10.39
CA ILE A 50 -16.01 -3.11 -11.64
C ILE A 50 -16.97 -4.29 -11.48
N SER A 51 -16.97 -4.96 -10.33
CA SER A 51 -17.80 -6.12 -10.04
C SER A 51 -19.30 -5.82 -10.09
N TYR A 52 -19.67 -4.55 -9.92
CA TYR A 52 -21.05 -4.06 -10.10
C TYR A 52 -21.50 -4.16 -11.57
N PHE A 53 -20.58 -3.96 -12.51
CA PHE A 53 -20.88 -3.98 -13.94
C PHE A 53 -20.59 -5.34 -14.58
N ILE A 54 -19.57 -6.06 -14.10
CA ILE A 54 -19.09 -7.31 -14.70
C ILE A 54 -18.80 -8.32 -13.60
N ARG A 55 -19.41 -9.52 -13.70
CA ARG A 55 -19.06 -10.63 -12.80
C ARG A 55 -17.69 -11.20 -13.16
N PHE A 56 -16.70 -10.93 -12.33
CA PHE A 56 -15.34 -11.47 -12.41
C PHE A 56 -14.84 -11.76 -10.99
N ASN A 57 -14.06 -12.83 -10.79
CA ASN A 57 -13.47 -13.15 -9.49
C ASN A 57 -11.93 -13.01 -9.55
N PRO A 58 -11.34 -12.02 -8.86
CA PRO A 58 -9.91 -11.73 -8.86
C PRO A 58 -9.16 -12.54 -7.79
N LEU A 59 -9.88 -13.25 -6.93
CA LEU A 59 -9.31 -14.00 -5.82
C LEU A 59 -8.69 -15.30 -6.35
N ILE A 60 -7.42 -15.49 -6.01
CA ILE A 60 -6.74 -16.78 -6.21
C ILE A 60 -7.28 -17.75 -5.17
N GLY A 61 -7.90 -18.85 -5.61
CA GLY A 61 -8.47 -19.86 -4.70
C GLY A 61 -7.38 -20.62 -3.94
N PHE A 62 -7.51 -20.69 -2.62
CA PHE A 62 -6.70 -21.54 -1.74
C PHE A 62 -7.62 -22.41 -0.90
N ASP A 63 -7.19 -23.64 -0.60
CA ASP A 63 -7.86 -24.60 0.27
C ASP A 63 -6.78 -25.39 1.03
N ILE A 64 -6.05 -24.70 1.90
CA ILE A 64 -4.84 -25.22 2.57
C ILE A 64 -5.09 -25.35 4.07
N PHE A 65 -6.00 -24.56 4.65
CA PHE A 65 -6.22 -24.50 6.10
C PHE A 65 -7.54 -25.17 6.52
N PRO A 66 -7.62 -25.71 7.74
CA PRO A 66 -8.89 -26.18 8.28
C PRO A 66 -9.82 -24.98 8.55
N GLY A 67 -10.74 -24.74 7.61
CA GLY A 67 -11.76 -23.70 7.68
C GLY A 67 -11.57 -22.57 6.66
N LYS A 68 -12.66 -21.91 6.29
CA LYS A 68 -12.68 -21.00 5.11
C LYS A 68 -12.01 -19.64 5.34
N TYR A 69 -11.93 -19.16 6.58
CA TYR A 69 -11.52 -17.77 6.85
C TYR A 69 -10.04 -17.51 6.57
N LEU A 70 -9.17 -18.45 6.92
CA LEU A 70 -7.72 -18.30 6.71
C LEU A 70 -7.38 -18.33 5.22
N ASP A 71 -7.99 -19.24 4.46
CA ASP A 71 -7.81 -19.30 3.01
C ASP A 71 -8.36 -18.05 2.30
N ILE A 72 -9.50 -17.50 2.74
CA ILE A 72 -10.02 -16.24 2.19
C ILE A 72 -9.07 -15.07 2.51
N ALA A 73 -8.55 -14.99 3.73
CA ALA A 73 -7.62 -13.93 4.11
C ALA A 73 -6.30 -14.03 3.31
N LEU A 74 -5.76 -15.24 3.16
CA LEU A 74 -4.56 -15.49 2.36
C LEU A 74 -4.80 -15.16 0.88
N SER A 75 -5.94 -15.58 0.34
CA SER A 75 -6.35 -15.24 -1.02
C SER A 75 -6.40 -13.74 -1.25
N GLY A 76 -7.03 -12.99 -0.35
CA GLY A 76 -7.08 -11.53 -0.40
C GLY A 76 -5.69 -10.89 -0.31
N PHE A 77 -4.84 -11.38 0.60
CA PHE A 77 -3.48 -10.89 0.76
C PHE A 77 -2.65 -11.08 -0.51
N ILE A 78 -2.66 -12.29 -1.08
CA ILE A 78 -1.88 -12.62 -2.28
C ILE A 78 -2.43 -11.87 -3.50
N SER A 79 -3.74 -11.73 -3.62
CA SER A 79 -4.36 -11.14 -4.81
C SER A 79 -4.23 -9.61 -4.83
N PHE A 80 -4.35 -8.96 -3.66
CA PHE A 80 -4.47 -7.49 -3.61
C PHE A 80 -3.30 -6.77 -2.95
N TYR A 81 -2.56 -7.39 -2.05
CA TYR A 81 -1.49 -6.71 -1.30
C TYR A 81 -0.09 -7.11 -1.77
N LEU A 82 0.15 -8.42 -1.90
CA LEU A 82 1.46 -8.96 -2.22
C LEU A 82 2.09 -8.37 -3.50
N PRO A 83 1.35 -8.16 -4.61
CA PRO A 83 1.92 -7.59 -5.82
C PRO A 83 2.49 -6.19 -5.58
N PHE A 84 1.79 -5.35 -4.82
CA PHE A 84 2.26 -4.01 -4.50
C PHE A 84 3.43 -4.02 -3.53
N PHE A 85 3.44 -4.93 -2.55
CA PHE A 85 4.59 -5.12 -1.67
C PHE A 85 5.86 -5.44 -2.45
N VAL A 86 5.75 -6.39 -3.39
CA VAL A 86 6.86 -6.80 -4.25
C VAL A 86 7.31 -5.64 -5.15
N ILE A 87 6.37 -4.96 -5.82
CA ILE A 87 6.67 -3.81 -6.70
C ILE A 87 7.36 -2.69 -5.92
N ASN A 88 6.81 -2.28 -4.78
CA ASN A 88 7.37 -1.21 -3.95
C ASN A 88 8.76 -1.58 -3.43
N TYR A 89 8.98 -2.84 -3.04
CA TYR A 89 10.30 -3.31 -2.65
C TYR A 89 11.31 -3.14 -3.79
N PHE A 90 11.00 -3.60 -5.01
CA PHE A 90 11.92 -3.52 -6.15
C PHE A 90 12.16 -2.11 -6.68
N LEU A 91 11.15 -1.24 -6.61
CA LEU A 91 11.25 0.13 -7.09
C LEU A 91 11.99 1.04 -6.10
N ILE A 92 11.78 0.85 -4.80
CA ILE A 92 12.25 1.79 -3.77
C ILE A 92 13.40 1.23 -2.93
N PHE A 93 13.30 0.00 -2.46
CA PHE A 93 14.22 -0.54 -1.45
C PHE A 93 15.34 -1.41 -2.02
N TYR A 94 15.10 -2.08 -3.15
CA TYR A 94 16.06 -2.97 -3.77
C TYR A 94 17.38 -2.24 -4.08
N LYS A 95 18.49 -2.84 -3.66
CA LYS A 95 19.84 -2.25 -3.76
C LYS A 95 19.93 -0.82 -3.18
N LYS A 96 19.15 -0.52 -2.13
CA LYS A 96 19.09 0.79 -1.47
C LYS A 96 18.79 1.95 -2.43
N LYS A 97 17.98 1.73 -3.47
CA LYS A 97 17.60 2.76 -4.45
C LYS A 97 17.08 4.04 -3.79
N TYR A 98 16.38 3.93 -2.66
CA TYR A 98 15.88 5.08 -1.90
C TYR A 98 16.98 6.09 -1.53
N GLU A 99 18.22 5.68 -1.30
CA GLU A 99 19.34 6.60 -0.99
C GLU A 99 19.62 7.50 -2.19
N ARG A 100 19.70 6.92 -3.39
CA ARG A 100 19.86 7.69 -4.64
C ARG A 100 18.67 8.58 -4.96
N LEU A 101 17.46 8.21 -4.49
CA LEU A 101 16.27 9.02 -4.67
C LEU A 101 16.26 10.23 -3.71
N LEU A 102 16.77 10.05 -2.48
CA LEU A 102 16.96 11.13 -1.51
C LEU A 102 17.98 12.17 -2.02
N ASP A 103 19.10 11.73 -2.58
CA ASP A 103 20.17 12.61 -3.08
C ASP A 103 19.71 13.50 -4.25
N LYS A 104 18.72 13.03 -5.03
CA LYS A 104 18.16 13.77 -6.16
C LYS A 104 17.16 14.85 -5.75
N ARG A 105 16.75 14.90 -4.49
CA ARG A 105 15.70 15.80 -4.04
C ARG A 105 16.25 17.22 -3.82
N LYS A 106 15.77 18.17 -4.62
CA LYS A 106 15.68 19.58 -4.24
C LYS A 106 14.23 19.80 -3.75
N LEU A 107 14.03 20.32 -2.54
CA LEU A 107 12.74 20.78 -1.94
C LEU A 107 11.90 19.77 -1.12
N ASN A 108 11.87 20.00 0.20
CA ASN A 108 10.79 20.64 0.98
C ASN A 108 9.31 20.39 0.61
N SER A 109 8.89 19.14 0.45
CA SER A 109 7.49 18.76 0.73
C SER A 109 7.37 18.41 2.23
N GLY A 110 6.30 18.87 2.88
CA GLY A 110 6.16 18.83 4.34
C GLY A 110 5.90 17.44 4.96
N GLY A 111 6.23 16.33 4.29
CA GLY A 111 6.18 14.99 4.88
C GLY A 111 4.76 14.48 5.18
N LYS A 112 3.73 15.01 4.53
CA LYS A 112 2.30 14.69 4.82
C LYS A 112 1.57 14.04 3.64
N ALA A 113 2.15 14.02 2.44
CA ALA A 113 1.48 13.50 1.25
C ALA A 113 1.05 12.03 1.43
N PHE A 114 1.95 11.20 1.97
CA PHE A 114 1.64 9.80 2.25
C PHE A 114 0.51 9.62 3.27
N VAL A 115 0.42 10.48 4.28
CA VAL A 115 -0.62 10.39 5.31
C VAL A 115 -1.99 10.62 4.68
N PHE A 116 -2.14 11.68 3.89
CA PHE A 116 -3.38 11.95 3.16
C PHE A 116 -3.72 10.83 2.18
N TYR A 117 -2.71 10.30 1.46
CA TYR A 117 -2.92 9.18 0.55
C TYR A 117 -3.39 7.92 1.28
N PHE A 118 -2.77 7.55 2.40
CA PHE A 118 -3.10 6.36 3.16
C PHE A 118 -4.52 6.43 3.75
N PHE A 119 -4.84 7.51 4.47
CA PHE A 119 -6.16 7.69 5.06
C PHE A 119 -7.24 7.91 3.99
N GLY A 120 -6.95 8.64 2.92
CA GLY A 120 -7.86 8.80 1.79
C GLY A 120 -8.21 7.47 1.14
N SER A 121 -7.20 6.62 0.87
CA SER A 121 -7.41 5.28 0.31
C SER A 121 -8.27 4.41 1.25
N GLY A 122 -8.02 4.45 2.56
CA GLY A 122 -8.82 3.74 3.55
C GLY A 122 -10.27 4.22 3.63
N ILE A 123 -10.50 5.54 3.67
CA ILE A 123 -11.84 6.14 3.71
C ILE A 123 -12.64 5.73 2.46
N ILE A 124 -12.05 5.88 1.27
CA ILE A 124 -12.70 5.50 0.01
C ILE A 124 -13.06 4.02 0.02
N PHE A 125 -12.16 3.16 0.49
CA PHE A 125 -12.40 1.72 0.59
C PHE A 125 -13.58 1.38 1.51
N PHE A 126 -13.60 1.91 2.74
CA PHE A 126 -14.70 1.65 3.67
C PHE A 126 -16.03 2.23 3.18
N LEU A 127 -16.04 3.43 2.60
CA LEU A 127 -17.23 4.02 1.99
C LEU A 127 -17.77 3.14 0.86
N THR A 128 -16.89 2.62 0.00
CA THR A 128 -17.27 1.75 -1.13
C THR A 128 -17.92 0.46 -0.64
N ILE A 129 -17.34 -0.20 0.37
CA ILE A 129 -17.94 -1.40 0.98
C ILE A 129 -19.29 -1.08 1.64
N PHE A 130 -19.39 0.06 2.33
CA PHE A 130 -20.62 0.46 2.99
C PHE A 130 -21.75 0.72 1.99
N LEU A 131 -21.49 1.49 0.94
CA LEU A 131 -22.44 1.73 -0.16
C LEU A 131 -22.82 0.44 -0.87
N GLY A 132 -21.85 -0.46 -1.06
CA GLY A 132 -22.06 -1.77 -1.66
C GLY A 132 -22.98 -2.71 -0.88
N LYS A 133 -23.16 -2.49 0.43
CA LYS A 133 -24.13 -3.25 1.25
C LYS A 133 -25.55 -2.67 1.19
N LEU A 134 -25.70 -1.44 0.71
CA LEU A 134 -26.97 -0.72 0.62
C LEU A 134 -27.69 -0.90 -0.72
N LEU A 135 -26.96 -1.35 -1.75
CA LEU A 135 -27.45 -1.66 -3.11
C LEU A 135 -27.77 -3.15 -3.25
#